data_AF-A0A955WBN7-F1
#
_entry.id   AF-A0A955WBN7-F1
#
_cell.length_a   1.000
_cell.length_b   1.000
_cell.length_c   1.000
_cell.angle_alpha   90.00
_cell.angle_beta   90.00
_cell.angle_gamma   90.00
#
_symmetry.space_group_name_H-M   'P 1'
#
loop_
_entity.id
_entity.type
_entity.pdbx_description
1 polymer ?
#
loop_
_entity_poly.entity_id
_entity_poly.type
_entity_poly.pdbx_seq_one_letter_code
_entity_poly.pdbx_strand_id
1 'polypeptide(L)'
;YKKIKYHSHENVGYGDVHLPEMQMHTTGFWLTFPEAWVMARPEPRAAVIDALRGLSKAMHTVASIGLMVDPRDLGRTLGDKTDADGPPGKGHGGGPGFDPTIFLFDYVAGGIGLAPRLFDERESLLQRTRVLVESCDCRAGCPACIGPDAGESDEHGAPIEVALVTRKDIVLDVLRSLGVSALH
;
A
#
# COMPACT_ATOMS: atom_id res chain seq x y z
N TYR A 1 24.30 10.01 3.14
CA TYR A 1 23.49 11.23 3.37
C TYR A 1 23.81 12.26 2.30
N LYS A 2 22.87 13.18 1.99
CA LYS A 2 23.08 14.29 1.03
C LYS A 2 23.44 15.57 1.77
N LYS A 3 24.38 16.35 1.24
CA LYS A 3 24.72 17.69 1.75
C LYS A 3 23.94 18.71 0.93
N ILE A 4 23.00 19.38 1.56
CA ILE A 4 22.18 20.42 0.93
C ILE A 4 22.67 21.77 1.43
N LYS A 5 22.94 22.71 0.51
CA LYS A 5 23.34 24.06 0.90
C LYS A 5 22.14 24.83 1.45
N TYR A 6 22.37 25.50 2.57
CA TYR A 6 21.38 26.38 3.17
C TYR A 6 21.01 27.51 2.18
N HIS A 7 19.73 27.89 2.17
CA HIS A 7 19.11 28.90 1.28
C HIS A 7 18.89 28.47 -0.18
N SER A 8 19.90 27.95 -0.88
CA SER A 8 19.73 27.56 -2.29
C SER A 8 19.07 26.19 -2.48
N HIS A 9 19.04 25.36 -1.43
CA HIS A 9 18.58 23.96 -1.48
C HIS A 9 19.29 23.12 -2.55
N GLU A 10 20.43 23.60 -3.05
CA GLU A 10 21.20 22.89 -4.07
C GLU A 10 21.99 21.76 -3.40
N ASN A 11 22.09 20.65 -4.12
CA ASN A 11 22.85 19.50 -3.66
C ASN A 11 24.34 19.75 -3.91
N VAL A 12 25.11 19.89 -2.83
CA VAL A 12 26.54 20.23 -2.87
C VAL A 12 27.44 19.04 -2.58
N GLY A 13 26.88 17.84 -2.41
CA GLY A 13 27.66 16.62 -2.29
C GLY A 13 26.99 15.52 -1.50
N TYR A 14 27.74 14.44 -1.32
CA TYR A 14 27.29 13.22 -0.67
C TYR A 14 28.33 12.75 0.35
N GLY A 15 27.90 11.90 1.27
CA GLY A 15 28.78 11.17 2.17
C GLY A 15 28.14 9.85 2.57
N ASP A 16 28.97 8.86 2.85
CA ASP A 16 28.49 7.53 3.23
C ASP A 16 28.02 7.50 4.68
N VAL A 17 27.08 6.59 4.96
CA VAL A 17 26.54 6.37 6.30
C VAL A 17 26.81 4.91 6.64
N HIS A 18 27.82 4.69 7.47
CA HIS A 18 28.14 3.37 8.00
C HIS A 18 27.42 3.19 9.34
N LEU A 19 26.14 2.86 9.27
CA LEU A 19 25.35 2.47 10.43
C LEU A 19 24.96 0.98 10.27
N PRO A 20 24.88 0.23 11.37
CA PRO A 20 24.35 -1.13 11.32
C PRO A 20 22.90 -1.10 10.85
N GLU A 21 22.49 -2.16 10.16
CA GLU A 21 21.09 -2.35 9.78
C GLU A 21 20.24 -2.51 11.04
N MET A 22 19.19 -1.70 11.16
CA MET A 22 18.22 -1.78 12.24
C MET A 22 17.07 -2.68 11.81
N GLN A 23 16.95 -3.84 12.46
CA GLN A 23 15.87 -4.80 12.22
C GLN A 23 14.85 -4.74 13.36
N MET A 24 13.56 -4.72 13.01
CA MET A 24 12.46 -4.77 13.96
C MET A 24 11.68 -6.07 13.78
N HIS A 25 11.91 -7.02 14.67
CA HIS A 25 11.13 -8.25 14.72
C HIS A 25 9.74 -7.95 15.31
N THR A 26 8.70 -8.26 14.56
CA THR A 26 7.30 -8.00 14.92
C THR A 26 6.37 -8.98 14.22
N THR A 27 5.09 -8.98 14.58
CA THR A 27 4.04 -9.73 13.90
C THR A 27 3.43 -8.93 12.76
N GLY A 28 3.11 -9.61 11.66
CA GLY A 28 2.49 -9.00 10.49
C GLY A 28 1.39 -9.88 9.88
N PHE A 29 0.39 -9.23 9.31
CA PHE A 29 -0.63 -9.79 8.44
C PHE A 29 -0.31 -9.36 7.01
N TRP A 30 -0.48 -10.25 6.04
CA TRP A 30 -0.23 -9.91 4.64
C TRP A 30 -1.22 -10.52 3.66
N LEU A 31 -1.39 -9.84 2.53
CA LEU A 31 -2.13 -10.29 1.36
C LEU A 31 -1.21 -10.25 0.14
N THR A 32 -0.94 -11.42 -0.44
CA THR A 32 -0.07 -11.58 -1.60
C THR A 32 -0.90 -11.73 -2.86
N PHE A 33 -0.55 -10.94 -3.88
CA PHE A 33 -1.14 -11.00 -5.21
C PHE A 33 -0.09 -11.60 -6.15
N PRO A 34 -0.29 -12.84 -6.65
CA PRO A 34 0.67 -13.47 -7.55
C PRO A 34 0.92 -12.63 -8.81
N GLU A 35 2.15 -12.60 -9.30
CA GLU A 35 2.52 -11.85 -10.51
C GLU A 35 1.63 -12.25 -11.68
N ALA A 36 1.38 -13.55 -11.86
CA ALA A 36 0.50 -14.06 -12.91
C ALA A 36 -0.92 -13.47 -12.82
N TRP A 37 -1.44 -13.27 -11.61
CA TRP A 37 -2.75 -12.63 -11.40
C TRP A 37 -2.69 -11.14 -11.77
N VAL A 38 -1.63 -10.44 -11.40
CA VAL A 38 -1.41 -9.02 -11.73
C VAL A 38 -1.27 -8.82 -13.24
N MET A 39 -0.55 -9.71 -13.93
CA MET A 39 -0.35 -9.66 -15.39
C MET A 39 -1.58 -10.07 -16.18
N ALA A 40 -2.49 -10.87 -15.60
CA ALA A 40 -3.73 -11.26 -16.23
C ALA A 40 -4.78 -10.13 -16.25
N ARG A 41 -4.52 -9.03 -15.53
CA ARG A 41 -5.43 -7.88 -15.49
C ARG A 41 -5.36 -7.06 -16.79
N PRO A 42 -6.46 -6.41 -17.19
CA PRO A 42 -6.48 -5.56 -18.38
C PRO A 42 -5.72 -4.24 -18.18
N GLU A 43 -5.58 -3.77 -16.94
CA GLU A 43 -4.90 -2.51 -16.66
C GLU A 43 -3.37 -2.67 -16.67
N PRO A 44 -2.61 -1.60 -16.99
CA PRO A 44 -1.16 -1.65 -16.90
C PRO A 44 -0.70 -2.06 -15.51
N ARG A 45 0.32 -2.92 -15.42
CA ARG A 45 0.87 -3.40 -14.15
C ARG A 45 1.19 -2.29 -13.16
N ALA A 46 1.74 -1.17 -13.63
CA ALA A 46 2.05 -0.02 -12.78
C ALA A 46 0.78 0.56 -12.11
N ALA A 47 -0.33 0.64 -12.85
CA ALA A 47 -1.62 1.09 -12.34
C ALA A 47 -2.19 0.10 -11.32
N VAL A 48 -2.04 -1.21 -11.54
CA VAL A 48 -2.45 -2.24 -10.57
C VAL A 48 -1.64 -2.12 -9.28
N ILE A 49 -0.31 -1.99 -9.37
CA ILE A 49 0.56 -1.83 -8.20
C ILE A 49 0.21 -0.56 -7.43
N ASP A 50 -0.05 0.55 -8.13
CA ASP A 50 -0.46 1.78 -7.47
C ASP A 50 -1.86 1.66 -6.83
N ALA A 51 -2.80 0.96 -7.46
CA ALA A 51 -4.08 0.61 -6.85
C ALA A 51 -3.88 -0.22 -5.58
N LEU A 52 -2.97 -1.20 -5.56
CA LEU A 52 -2.64 -1.98 -4.36
C LEU A 52 -2.04 -1.11 -3.22
N ARG A 53 -1.24 -0.09 -3.55
CA ARG A 53 -0.78 0.92 -2.55
C ARG A 53 -1.97 1.67 -1.94
N GLY A 54 -2.98 1.95 -2.76
CA GLY A 54 -4.20 2.62 -2.34
C GLY A 54 -5.11 1.71 -1.50
N LEU A 55 -5.26 0.45 -1.90
CA LEU A 55 -5.96 -0.57 -1.10
C LEU A 55 -5.30 -0.72 0.28
N SER A 56 -3.97 -0.82 0.33
CA SER A 56 -3.20 -0.83 1.58
C SER A 56 -3.52 0.38 2.48
N LYS A 57 -3.81 1.56 1.90
CA LYS A 57 -4.12 2.79 2.66
C LYS A 57 -5.50 2.67 3.29
N ALA A 58 -6.49 2.26 2.50
CA ALA A 58 -7.85 2.06 2.96
C ALA A 58 -7.91 0.96 4.05
N MET A 59 -7.22 -0.16 3.83
CA MET A 59 -7.11 -1.24 4.82
C MET A 59 -6.48 -0.75 6.13
N HIS A 60 -5.40 0.02 6.07
CA HIS A 60 -4.74 0.57 7.26
C HIS A 60 -5.65 1.53 8.04
N THR A 61 -6.38 2.41 7.35
CA THR A 61 -7.37 3.31 7.96
C THR A 61 -8.47 2.51 8.67
N VAL A 62 -9.05 1.52 7.98
CA VAL A 62 -10.14 0.69 8.55
C VAL A 62 -9.64 -0.18 9.69
N ALA A 63 -8.45 -0.77 9.57
CA ALA A 63 -7.83 -1.57 10.62
C ALA A 63 -7.60 -0.75 11.89
N SER A 64 -7.09 0.48 11.76
CA SER A 64 -6.84 1.37 12.90
C SER A 64 -8.14 1.66 13.68
N ILE A 65 -9.24 1.92 12.96
CA ILE A 65 -10.55 2.16 13.57
C ILE A 65 -11.14 0.88 14.15
N GLY A 66 -11.06 -0.24 13.41
CA GLY A 66 -11.62 -1.54 13.81
C GLY A 66 -10.95 -2.11 15.07
N LEU A 67 -9.65 -1.91 15.21
CA LEU A 67 -8.88 -2.33 16.38
C LEU A 67 -8.88 -1.29 17.51
N MET A 68 -9.44 -0.09 17.28
CA MET A 68 -9.43 1.04 18.22
C MET A 68 -8.01 1.44 18.67
N VAL A 69 -7.07 1.54 17.72
CA VAL A 69 -5.67 1.91 17.98
C VAL A 69 -5.32 3.24 17.33
N ASP A 70 -4.22 3.87 17.77
CA ASP A 70 -3.66 4.99 17.02
C ASP A 70 -3.14 4.46 15.67
N PRO A 71 -3.37 5.16 14.53
CA PRO A 71 -2.85 4.73 13.25
C PRO A 71 -1.33 4.54 13.18
N ARG A 72 -0.58 5.11 14.13
CA ARG A 72 0.88 4.93 14.28
C ARG A 72 1.27 3.61 14.92
N ASP A 73 0.36 2.96 15.64
CA ASP A 73 0.60 1.64 16.27
C ASP A 73 0.59 0.51 15.23
N LEU A 74 0.04 0.79 14.04
CA LEU A 74 -0.03 -0.16 12.93
C LEU A 74 0.81 0.37 11.76
N GLY A 75 1.84 -0.37 11.38
CA GLY A 75 2.62 -0.12 10.16
C GLY A 75 1.93 -0.70 8.92
N ARG A 76 2.22 -0.11 7.75
CA ARG A 76 1.85 -0.69 6.45
C ARG A 76 2.97 -0.58 5.44
N THR A 77 3.10 -1.56 4.57
CA THR A 77 3.97 -1.46 3.38
C THR A 77 3.44 -2.31 2.23
N LEU A 78 3.86 -1.98 1.00
CA LEU A 78 3.70 -2.84 -0.16
C LEU A 78 5.09 -3.28 -0.59
N GLY A 79 5.33 -4.58 -0.60
CA GLY A 79 6.61 -5.19 -0.93
C GLY A 79 6.42 -6.53 -1.63
N ASP A 80 7.44 -7.37 -1.54
CA ASP A 80 7.45 -8.74 -2.04
C ASP A 80 7.63 -9.73 -0.88
N LYS A 81 7.14 -10.96 -1.06
CA LYS A 81 7.33 -12.07 -0.12
C LYS A 81 8.18 -13.20 -0.74
N THR A 82 9.33 -12.82 -1.31
CA THR A 82 10.31 -13.77 -1.87
C THR A 82 11.03 -14.56 -0.79
N ASP A 83 11.24 -13.97 0.39
CA ASP A 83 11.73 -14.64 1.59
C ASP A 83 10.56 -14.80 2.58
N ALA A 84 10.33 -16.03 3.06
CA ALA A 84 9.23 -16.33 3.97
C ALA A 84 9.47 -15.77 5.37
N ASP A 85 10.73 -15.71 5.80
CA ASP A 85 11.16 -15.28 7.14
C ASP A 85 11.90 -13.93 7.12
N GLY A 86 12.16 -13.40 5.92
CA GLY A 86 12.80 -12.10 5.71
C GLY A 86 11.84 -10.90 5.82
N PRO A 87 12.36 -9.68 6.01
CA PRO A 87 11.54 -8.47 5.97
C PRO A 87 10.94 -8.27 4.58
N PRO A 88 9.82 -7.52 4.45
CA PRO A 88 9.23 -7.19 3.16
C PRO A 88 10.28 -6.62 2.21
N GLY A 89 10.56 -7.37 1.14
CA GLY A 89 11.52 -6.94 0.14
C GLY A 89 10.95 -5.76 -0.62
N LYS A 90 11.72 -4.67 -0.74
CA LYS A 90 11.50 -3.74 -1.86
C LYS A 90 12.10 -4.43 -3.09
N GLY A 91 11.39 -5.44 -3.61
CA GLY A 91 11.78 -6.12 -4.85
C GLY A 91 12.18 -5.07 -5.89
N HIS A 92 13.24 -5.35 -6.66
CA HIS A 92 13.76 -4.42 -7.68
C HIS A 92 12.58 -3.85 -8.45
N GLY A 93 12.32 -2.54 -8.27
CA GLY A 93 11.04 -1.89 -8.52
C GLY A 93 10.23 -2.51 -9.66
N GLY A 94 9.27 -3.37 -9.32
CA GLY A 94 8.38 -3.94 -10.31
C GLY A 94 9.06 -4.73 -11.44
N GLY A 95 10.21 -5.36 -11.22
CA GLY A 95 10.78 -6.33 -12.17
C GLY A 95 9.94 -7.62 -12.28
N PRO A 96 10.25 -8.49 -13.26
CA PRO A 96 9.67 -9.82 -13.35
C PRO A 96 9.99 -10.67 -12.11
N GLY A 97 9.04 -11.50 -11.67
CA GLY A 97 9.15 -12.32 -10.46
C GLY A 97 8.79 -11.61 -9.15
N PHE A 98 8.09 -10.47 -9.23
CA PHE A 98 7.60 -9.72 -8.07
C PHE A 98 6.13 -10.05 -7.80
N ASP A 99 5.84 -10.57 -6.62
CA ASP A 99 4.47 -10.84 -6.14
C ASP A 99 4.04 -9.72 -5.17
N PRO A 100 3.31 -8.67 -5.63
CA PRO A 100 2.92 -7.57 -4.77
C PRO A 100 2.21 -8.08 -3.52
N THR A 101 2.77 -7.74 -2.36
CA THR A 101 2.26 -8.18 -1.07
C THR A 101 2.01 -6.97 -0.18
N ILE A 102 0.76 -6.79 0.23
CA ILE A 102 0.36 -5.78 1.22
C ILE A 102 0.66 -6.34 2.60
N PHE A 103 1.42 -5.61 3.41
CA PHE A 103 1.70 -5.94 4.80
C PHE A 103 1.05 -4.91 5.73
N LEU A 104 0.40 -5.38 6.80
CA LEU A 104 0.02 -4.62 7.99
C LEU A 104 0.71 -5.26 9.18
N PHE A 105 1.44 -4.49 9.99
CA PHE A 105 2.28 -5.05 11.05
C PHE A 105 2.28 -4.18 12.30
N ASP A 106 2.49 -4.78 13.46
CA ASP A 106 2.51 -4.05 14.72
C ASP A 106 3.76 -3.17 14.74
N TYR A 107 3.59 -1.85 14.92
CA TYR A 107 4.69 -0.88 14.99
C TYR A 107 5.33 -0.85 16.40
N VAL A 108 5.49 -2.03 16.99
CA VAL A 108 6.06 -2.27 18.31
C VAL A 108 6.91 -3.54 18.23
N ALA A 109 8.14 -3.49 18.73
CA ALA A 109 9.03 -4.65 18.73
C ALA A 109 8.43 -5.81 19.53
N GLY A 110 8.51 -7.03 18.98
CA GLY A 110 7.90 -8.23 19.54
C GLY A 110 6.43 -8.43 19.20
N GLY A 111 5.75 -7.41 18.66
CA GLY A 111 4.31 -7.43 18.40
C GLY A 111 3.48 -7.34 19.68
N ILE A 112 2.28 -6.76 19.57
CA ILE A 112 1.31 -6.61 20.67
C ILE A 112 -0.02 -7.31 20.36
N GLY A 113 -0.13 -7.97 19.21
CA GLY A 113 -1.28 -8.78 18.81
C GLY A 113 -2.25 -8.10 17.85
N LEU A 114 -1.89 -6.97 17.23
CA LEU A 114 -2.76 -6.31 16.24
C LEU A 114 -2.87 -7.15 14.97
N ALA A 115 -1.73 -7.57 14.41
CA ALA A 115 -1.69 -8.36 13.18
C ALA A 115 -2.38 -9.73 13.29
N PRO A 116 -2.17 -10.54 14.36
CA PRO A 116 -2.98 -11.74 14.58
C PRO A 116 -4.49 -11.45 14.62
N ARG A 117 -4.91 -10.39 15.30
CA ARG A 117 -6.33 -10.02 15.34
C ARG A 117 -6.88 -9.65 13.97
N LEU A 118 -6.10 -8.95 13.14
CA LEU A 118 -6.48 -8.65 11.76
C LEU A 118 -6.58 -9.89 10.89
N PHE A 119 -5.75 -10.91 11.12
CA PHE A 119 -5.84 -12.18 10.42
C PHE A 119 -7.15 -12.91 10.77
N ASP A 120 -7.53 -12.94 12.06
CA ASP A 120 -8.78 -13.54 12.51
C ASP A 120 -10.00 -12.79 11.96
N GLU A 121 -9.96 -11.46 11.92
CA GLU A 121 -11.05 -10.60 11.42
C GLU A 121 -10.91 -10.19 9.94
N ARG A 122 -10.06 -10.89 9.17
CA ARG A 122 -9.68 -10.49 7.79
C ARG A 122 -10.86 -10.23 6.85
N GLU A 123 -11.94 -11.01 6.99
CA GLU A 123 -13.15 -10.84 6.18
C GLU A 123 -13.86 -9.53 6.53
N SER A 124 -13.99 -9.21 7.82
CA SER A 124 -14.58 -7.94 8.27
C SER A 124 -13.72 -6.74 7.86
N LEU A 125 -12.39 -6.87 7.95
CA LEU A 125 -11.45 -5.85 7.49
C LEU A 125 -11.65 -5.54 6.01
N LEU A 126 -11.67 -6.56 5.16
CA LEU A 126 -11.85 -6.39 3.71
C LEU A 126 -13.23 -5.83 3.36
N GLN A 127 -14.28 -6.30 4.03
CA GLN A 127 -15.64 -5.79 3.83
C GLN A 127 -15.76 -4.31 4.19
N ARG A 128 -15.27 -3.91 5.36
CA ARG A 128 -15.27 -2.52 5.81
C ARG A 128 -14.38 -1.64 4.93
N THR A 129 -13.27 -2.19 4.41
CA THR A 129 -12.42 -1.51 3.42
C THR A 129 -13.20 -1.22 2.15
N ARG A 130 -13.94 -2.19 1.63
CA ARG A 130 -14.81 -1.98 0.46
C ARG A 130 -15.84 -0.89 0.72
N VAL A 131 -16.53 -0.93 1.86
CA VAL A 131 -17.51 0.10 2.26
C VAL A 131 -16.89 1.50 2.29
N LEU A 132 -15.69 1.65 2.86
CA LEU A 132 -14.98 2.94 2.87
C LEU A 132 -14.70 3.44 1.45
N VAL A 133 -14.27 2.57 0.55
CA VAL A 133 -13.95 2.96 -0.83
C VAL A 133 -15.23 3.29 -1.62
N GLU A 134 -16.28 2.48 -1.51
CA GLU A 134 -17.55 2.69 -2.22
C GLU A 134 -18.28 3.95 -1.75
N SER A 135 -18.32 4.20 -0.44
CA SER A 135 -19.03 5.36 0.15
C SER A 135 -18.33 6.71 -0.04
N CYS A 136 -17.07 6.71 -0.50
CA CYS A 136 -16.33 7.94 -0.72
C CYS A 136 -16.70 8.56 -2.08
N ASP A 137 -17.18 9.80 -2.13
CA ASP A 137 -17.61 10.48 -3.37
C ASP A 137 -16.48 10.85 -4.35
N CYS A 138 -15.23 10.51 -4.04
CA CYS A 138 -14.11 10.78 -4.95
C CYS A 138 -14.15 9.89 -6.20
N ARG A 139 -13.64 10.43 -7.32
CA ARG A 139 -13.55 9.71 -8.60
C ARG A 139 -12.38 8.73 -8.66
N ALA A 140 -11.16 9.19 -8.37
CA ALA A 140 -9.93 8.41 -8.57
C ALA A 140 -9.21 8.04 -7.27
N GLY A 141 -9.67 8.52 -6.12
CA GLY A 141 -9.01 8.39 -4.83
C GLY A 141 -8.74 9.75 -4.19
N CYS A 142 -8.80 9.81 -2.85
CA CYS A 142 -8.48 11.00 -2.08
C CYS A 142 -7.84 10.60 -0.74
N PRO A 143 -7.26 11.56 0.02
CA PRO A 143 -6.62 11.27 1.31
C PRO A 143 -7.51 10.53 2.34
N ALA A 144 -8.84 10.61 2.20
CA ALA A 144 -9.80 9.97 3.10
C ALA A 144 -10.07 8.48 2.80
N CYS A 145 -9.81 8.00 1.58
CA CYS A 145 -10.04 6.60 1.18
C CYS A 145 -8.73 5.89 0.82
N ILE A 146 -8.41 5.78 -0.47
CA ILE A 146 -7.24 5.08 -1.01
C ILE A 146 -6.01 5.99 -1.15
N GLY A 147 -6.11 7.27 -0.81
CA GLY A 147 -5.07 8.27 -1.04
C GLY A 147 -5.18 8.93 -2.42
N PRO A 148 -4.50 10.08 -2.62
CA PRO A 148 -4.45 10.72 -3.93
C PRO A 148 -3.71 9.85 -4.93
N ASP A 149 -4.10 9.95 -6.19
CA ASP A 149 -3.34 9.40 -7.31
C ASP A 149 -1.92 10.00 -7.29
N ALA A 150 -0.90 9.18 -7.49
CA ALA A 150 0.47 9.63 -7.64
C ALA A 150 0.72 10.25 -9.02
N GLY A 151 -0.32 10.34 -9.86
CA GLY A 151 -0.33 10.90 -11.21
C GLY A 151 0.81 11.85 -11.49
N GLU A 152 1.69 11.41 -12.39
CA GLU A 152 2.70 12.26 -13.00
C GLU A 152 1.96 13.44 -13.63
N SER A 153 2.07 14.62 -13.02
CA SER A 153 1.89 15.85 -13.76
C SER A 153 3.00 15.87 -14.80
N ASP A 154 2.66 15.98 -16.09
CA ASP A 154 3.63 16.49 -17.05
C ASP A 154 4.27 17.76 -16.48
N GLU A 155 5.47 18.09 -16.96
CA GLU A 155 6.26 19.28 -16.58
C GLU A 155 5.45 20.60 -16.62
N HIS A 156 4.27 20.58 -17.26
CA HIS A 156 3.34 21.67 -17.48
C HIS A 156 1.97 21.52 -16.77
N GLY A 157 1.76 20.52 -15.91
CA GLY A 157 0.54 20.39 -15.10
C GLY A 157 -0.76 20.17 -15.89
N ALA A 158 -0.67 19.73 -17.15
CA ALA A 158 -1.84 19.37 -17.93
C ALA A 158 -2.41 18.02 -17.44
N PRO A 159 -3.75 17.90 -17.28
CA PRO A 159 -4.34 16.62 -16.94
C PRO A 159 -4.14 15.65 -18.11
N ILE A 160 -3.41 14.56 -17.86
CA ILE A 160 -3.35 13.40 -18.76
C ILE A 160 -4.78 12.91 -18.95
N GLU A 161 -5.15 12.56 -20.19
CA GLU A 161 -6.47 12.06 -20.57
C GLU A 161 -7.04 11.15 -19.48
N VAL A 162 -8.27 11.43 -19.07
CA VAL A 162 -8.84 10.69 -17.95
C VAL A 162 -9.04 9.26 -18.37
N ALA A 163 -8.22 8.36 -17.83
CA ALA A 163 -8.34 6.94 -18.05
C ALA A 163 -9.80 6.51 -17.82
N LEU A 164 -10.35 5.75 -18.76
CA LEU A 164 -11.69 5.15 -18.68
C LEU A 164 -11.90 4.35 -17.38
N VAL A 165 -10.80 3.84 -16.81
CA VAL A 165 -10.74 3.12 -15.54
C VAL A 165 -9.88 3.92 -14.58
N THR A 166 -10.44 4.31 -13.44
CA THR A 166 -9.71 5.05 -12.40
C THR A 166 -8.99 4.09 -11.46
N ARG A 167 -7.99 4.58 -10.72
CA ARG A 167 -7.35 3.81 -9.65
C ARG A 167 -8.35 3.26 -8.64
N LYS A 168 -9.41 4.02 -8.33
CA LYS A 168 -10.50 3.59 -7.44
C LYS A 168 -11.27 2.39 -8.02
N ASP A 169 -11.54 2.39 -9.31
CA ASP A 169 -12.22 1.27 -9.99
C ASP A 169 -11.37 -0.01 -9.91
N ILE A 170 -10.06 0.10 -10.13
CA ILE A 170 -9.12 -1.03 -9.99
C ILE A 170 -9.14 -1.58 -8.56
N VAL A 171 -9.13 -0.71 -7.53
CA VAL A 171 -9.22 -1.15 -6.12
C VAL A 171 -10.52 -1.92 -5.84
N LEU A 172 -11.65 -1.42 -6.35
CA LEU A 172 -12.95 -2.08 -6.17
C LEU A 172 -13.01 -3.43 -6.89
N ASP A 173 -12.41 -3.53 -8.07
CA ASP A 173 -12.32 -4.80 -8.79
C ASP A 173 -11.37 -5.80 -8.10
N VAL A 174 -10.24 -5.33 -7.57
CA VAL A 174 -9.35 -6.15 -6.72
C VAL A 174 -10.15 -6.71 -5.53
N LEU A 175 -10.87 -5.87 -4.79
CA LEU A 175 -11.70 -6.31 -3.67
C LEU A 175 -12.77 -7.34 -4.09
N ARG A 176 -13.40 -7.14 -5.26
CA ARG A 176 -14.36 -8.10 -5.82
C ARG A 176 -13.70 -9.45 -6.14
N SER A 177 -12.49 -9.43 -6.71
CA SER A 177 -11.73 -10.65 -7.03
C SER A 177 -11.33 -11.46 -5.79
N LEU A 178 -11.20 -10.79 -4.64
CA LEU A 178 -10.98 -11.42 -3.33
C LEU A 178 -12.27 -12.01 -2.72
N GLY A 179 -13.39 -11.99 -3.43
CA GLY A 179 -14.68 -12.51 -2.96
C GLY A 179 -15.44 -11.58 -2.01
N VAL A 180 -14.97 -10.34 -1.83
CA VAL A 180 -15.61 -9.34 -0.97
C VAL A 180 -16.84 -8.81 -1.72
N SER A 181 -18.05 -9.13 -1.29
CA SER A 181 -19.30 -8.70 -1.95
C SER A 181 -19.68 -7.26 -1.56
N ALA A 182 -20.49 -6.58 -2.37
CA ALA A 182 -21.11 -5.32 -1.94
C ALA A 182 -22.06 -5.60 -0.77
N LEU A 183 -22.16 -4.68 0.20
CA LEU A 183 -23.26 -4.76 1.15
C LEU A 183 -24.55 -4.39 0.40
N HIS A 184 -25.57 -5.26 0.53
CA HIS A 184 -26.93 -5.02 0.06
C HIS A 184 -27.60 -3.90 0.87
#